data_AF-A0A9D2W0X9-F1
#
_entry.id   AF-A0A9D2W0X9-F1
#
_cell.length_a   1.000
_cell.length_b   1.000
_cell.length_c   1.000
_cell.angle_alpha   90.00
_cell.angle_beta   90.00
_cell.angle_gamma   90.00
#
_symmetry.space_group_name_H-M   'P 1'
#
loop_
_entity.id
_entity.type
_entity.pdbx_description
1 polymer ?
#
loop_
_entity_poly.entity_id
_entity_poly.type
_entity_poly.pdbx_seq_one_letter_code
_entity_poly.pdbx_strand_id
1 'polypeptide(L)'
;MGTVSGSGNYCKQSPFSIHAFPNPGYVFHQWESITEGSEPTTMPLSETETQVVLTDEKPVTIKAHFRYENKAIVTVSSDGHGSVSSGGVIPINTPFTISATPAPGYEFDYWTKDGTWVSDNPNYTTTVTTNDPVTFIAYFKESITTTFNVSYMVDMQGFESQSTIEYTDPSGQGHVETLTPITHSYNVKQGSNVRISIQLNSYYSDIIYCMYMAPDGSIRDMSANTSMIVDYFDYENVSGENNVIIRAETFDFREEFQ
;
A
#
# COMPACT_ATOMS: atom_id res chain seq x y z
N MET A 1 23.03 25.33 -16.99
CA MET A 1 23.04 24.24 -17.98
C MET A 1 23.55 22.96 -17.33
N GLY A 2 24.71 22.98 -16.67
CA GLY A 2 25.20 21.90 -15.81
C GLY A 2 26.67 22.12 -15.45
N THR A 3 27.28 21.17 -14.76
CA THR A 3 28.73 21.15 -14.48
C THR A 3 29.36 19.84 -14.96
N VAL A 4 30.68 19.83 -15.09
CA VAL A 4 31.46 18.63 -15.48
C VAL A 4 32.58 18.41 -14.46
N SER A 5 32.90 17.15 -14.16
CA SER A 5 34.09 16.73 -13.41
C SER A 5 34.93 15.72 -14.21
N GLY A 6 36.19 15.55 -13.82
CA GLY A 6 37.15 14.67 -14.51
C GLY A 6 38.23 15.42 -15.31
N SER A 7 38.54 16.67 -14.93
CA SER A 7 39.70 17.38 -15.44
C SER A 7 40.98 16.91 -14.76
N GLY A 8 42.07 16.77 -15.50
CA GLY A 8 43.36 16.40 -14.95
C GLY A 8 44.38 16.05 -16.01
N ASN A 9 45.55 15.59 -15.55
CA ASN A 9 46.55 14.98 -16.40
C ASN A 9 46.38 13.47 -16.37
N TYR A 10 46.27 12.85 -17.55
CA TYR A 10 46.02 11.42 -17.68
C TYR A 10 47.09 10.79 -18.57
N CYS A 11 47.50 9.57 -18.21
CA CYS A 11 48.41 8.80 -19.04
C CYS A 11 47.71 8.44 -20.37
N LYS A 12 48.43 8.59 -21.48
CA LYS A 12 47.97 8.14 -22.80
C LYS A 12 47.52 6.68 -22.75
N GLN A 13 46.47 6.35 -23.49
CA GLN A 13 45.82 5.03 -23.52
C GLN A 13 45.24 4.53 -22.20
N SER A 14 45.33 5.29 -21.11
CA SER A 14 44.69 4.94 -19.84
C SER A 14 43.28 5.54 -19.80
N PRO A 15 42.25 4.74 -19.51
CA PRO A 15 40.89 5.26 -19.35
C PRO A 15 40.79 6.12 -18.09
N PHE A 16 40.02 7.20 -18.17
CA PHE A 16 39.63 8.01 -17.01
C PHE A 16 38.15 8.38 -17.08
N SER A 17 37.52 8.55 -15.91
CA SER A 17 36.09 8.87 -15.82
C SER A 17 35.83 10.37 -15.86
N ILE A 18 34.79 10.75 -16.60
CA ILE A 18 34.21 12.09 -16.60
C ILE A 18 32.74 11.99 -16.23
N HIS A 19 32.23 13.02 -15.56
CA HIS A 19 30.81 13.11 -15.19
C HIS A 19 30.24 14.46 -15.57
N ALA A 20 29.03 14.45 -16.09
CA ALA A 20 28.18 15.63 -16.28
C ALA A 20 27.06 15.64 -15.23
N PHE A 21 26.85 16.81 -14.63
CA PHE A 21 25.79 17.07 -13.66
C PHE A 21 24.85 18.14 -14.23
N PRO A 22 23.72 17.74 -14.85
CA PRO A 22 22.73 18.71 -15.33
C PRO A 22 22.15 19.54 -14.17
N ASN A 23 21.94 20.84 -14.39
CA ASN A 23 21.18 21.65 -13.44
C ASN A 23 19.67 21.34 -13.55
N PRO A 24 18.85 21.69 -12.53
CA PRO A 24 17.39 21.63 -12.64
C PRO A 24 16.87 22.23 -13.96
N GLY A 25 15.99 21.49 -14.64
CA GLY A 25 15.43 21.86 -15.94
C GLY A 25 16.34 21.61 -17.15
N TYR A 26 17.49 20.98 -16.96
CA TYR A 26 18.36 20.54 -18.05
C TYR A 26 18.53 19.02 -18.01
N VAL A 27 18.65 18.43 -19.19
CA VAL A 27 19.12 17.04 -19.35
C VAL A 27 20.41 17.02 -20.14
N PHE A 28 21.28 16.06 -19.82
CA PHE A 28 22.47 15.81 -20.60
C PHE A 28 22.09 15.42 -22.04
N HIS A 29 22.76 16.02 -23.02
CA HIS A 29 22.48 15.78 -24.43
C HIS A 29 23.57 14.97 -25.09
N GLN A 30 24.84 15.42 -25.01
CA GLN A 30 25.99 14.72 -25.59
C GLN A 30 27.32 15.29 -25.08
N TRP A 31 28.39 14.51 -25.26
CA TRP A 31 29.77 14.95 -25.08
C TRP A 31 30.37 15.44 -26.41
N GLU A 32 31.21 16.45 -26.34
CA GLU A 32 32.01 16.97 -27.46
C GLU A 32 33.48 17.04 -27.04
N SER A 33 34.38 16.53 -27.88
CA SER A 33 35.81 16.62 -27.67
C SER A 33 36.46 17.57 -28.67
N ILE A 34 37.44 18.34 -28.19
CA ILE A 34 38.21 19.29 -28.98
C ILE A 34 39.68 19.04 -28.68
N THR A 35 40.39 18.43 -29.62
CA THR A 35 41.85 18.29 -29.56
C THR A 35 42.50 19.56 -30.10
N GLU A 36 43.55 20.04 -29.46
CA GLU A 36 44.24 21.26 -29.89
C GLU A 36 44.68 21.20 -31.37
N GLY A 37 44.24 22.19 -32.15
CA GLY A 37 44.50 22.29 -33.59
C GLY A 37 43.57 21.46 -34.48
N SER A 38 42.52 20.84 -33.93
CA SER A 38 41.51 20.08 -34.66
C SER A 38 40.11 20.69 -34.49
N GLU A 39 39.21 20.40 -35.43
CA GLU A 39 37.79 20.74 -35.30
C GLU A 39 37.10 19.91 -34.19
N PRO A 40 36.08 20.46 -33.51
CA PRO A 40 35.29 19.73 -32.53
C PRO A 40 34.68 18.46 -33.12
N THR A 41 34.70 17.37 -32.35
CA THR A 41 34.09 16.09 -32.72
C THR A 41 33.09 15.68 -31.64
N THR A 42 31.87 15.39 -32.06
CA THR A 42 30.85 14.82 -31.16
C THR A 42 31.24 13.40 -30.78
N MET A 43 31.18 13.10 -29.48
CA MET A 43 31.42 11.75 -29.00
C MET A 43 30.11 10.95 -29.06
N PRO A 44 30.12 9.67 -29.46
CA PRO A 44 28.91 8.83 -29.52
C PRO A 44 28.36 8.45 -28.12
N LEU A 45 28.87 9.06 -27.05
CA LEU A 45 28.56 8.73 -25.67
C LEU A 45 27.27 9.43 -25.24
N SER A 46 26.29 8.63 -24.79
CA SER A 46 24.94 9.11 -24.40
C SER A 46 24.70 9.11 -22.89
N GLU A 47 25.72 8.78 -22.09
CA GLU A 47 25.63 8.67 -20.63
C GLU A 47 26.29 9.88 -19.95
N THR A 48 25.70 10.29 -18.81
CA THR A 48 26.22 11.38 -17.97
C THR A 48 27.53 11.02 -17.30
N GLU A 49 27.77 9.73 -17.05
CA GLU A 49 29.03 9.18 -16.55
C GLU A 49 29.63 8.29 -17.64
N THR A 50 30.90 8.48 -17.96
CA THR A 50 31.54 7.68 -19.00
C THR A 50 33.06 7.69 -18.85
N GLN A 51 33.73 6.78 -19.57
CA GLN A 51 35.19 6.69 -19.62
C GLN A 51 35.72 7.18 -20.96
N VAL A 52 36.83 7.93 -20.89
CA VAL A 52 37.51 8.47 -22.06
C VAL A 52 38.95 7.96 -22.10
N VAL A 53 39.45 7.70 -23.31
CA VAL A 53 40.84 7.31 -23.55
C VAL A 53 41.49 8.33 -24.48
N LEU A 54 42.60 8.93 -24.05
CA LEU A 54 43.38 9.85 -24.88
C LEU A 54 44.34 9.06 -25.79
N THR A 55 44.33 9.38 -27.08
CA THR A 55 45.17 8.73 -28.11
C THR A 55 46.32 9.61 -28.61
N ASP A 56 46.25 10.93 -28.36
CA ASP A 56 47.28 11.92 -28.66
C ASP A 56 47.82 12.52 -27.33
N GLU A 57 49.00 13.12 -27.38
CA GLU A 57 49.62 13.87 -26.26
C GLU A 57 49.17 15.34 -26.22
N LYS A 58 48.47 15.80 -27.26
CA LYS A 58 47.88 17.13 -27.30
C LYS A 58 46.79 17.31 -26.24
N PRO A 59 46.65 18.51 -25.64
CA PRO A 59 45.54 18.85 -24.78
C PRO A 59 44.18 18.60 -25.46
N VAL A 60 43.25 18.00 -24.72
CA VAL A 60 41.87 17.76 -25.15
C VAL A 60 40.92 18.47 -24.20
N THR A 61 40.04 19.32 -24.76
CA THR A 61 38.93 19.91 -24.02
C THR A 61 37.68 19.08 -24.26
N ILE A 62 37.04 18.61 -23.18
CA ILE A 62 35.77 17.88 -23.25
C ILE A 62 34.67 18.78 -22.71
N LYS A 63 33.61 18.97 -23.51
CA LYS A 63 32.43 19.75 -23.15
C LYS A 63 31.22 18.83 -23.04
N ALA A 64 30.44 19.01 -21.97
CA ALA A 64 29.09 18.46 -21.89
C ALA A 64 28.11 19.48 -22.49
N HIS A 65 27.29 19.02 -23.43
CA HIS A 65 26.16 19.77 -23.94
C HIS A 65 24.91 19.35 -23.18
N PHE A 66 24.15 20.35 -22.75
CA PHE A 66 22.89 20.15 -22.04
C PHE A 66 21.77 20.81 -22.82
N ARG A 67 20.60 20.18 -22.85
CA ARG A 67 19.39 20.76 -23.43
C ARG A 67 18.40 21.10 -22.33
N TYR A 68 17.76 22.25 -22.45
CA TYR A 68 16.69 22.63 -21.53
C TYR A 68 15.47 21.75 -21.80
N GLU A 69 14.92 21.17 -20.75
CA GLU A 69 13.65 20.43 -20.78
C GLU A 69 12.79 20.87 -19.61
N ASN A 70 11.51 21.12 -19.89
CA ASN A 70 10.47 21.43 -18.90
C ASN A 70 10.13 20.20 -18.05
N LYS A 71 11.09 19.69 -17.28
CA LYS A 71 10.98 18.53 -16.40
C LYS A 71 11.58 18.80 -15.02
N ALA A 72 11.04 18.13 -14.00
CA ALA A 72 11.54 18.11 -12.64
C ALA A 72 11.94 16.68 -12.24
N ILE A 73 12.84 16.57 -11.28
CA ILE A 73 13.18 15.29 -10.64
C ILE A 73 12.25 15.11 -9.44
N VAL A 74 11.49 14.02 -9.42
CA VAL A 74 10.60 13.64 -8.33
C VAL A 74 11.19 12.43 -7.62
N THR A 75 11.62 12.62 -6.38
CA THR A 75 12.04 11.53 -5.50
C THR A 75 10.86 11.10 -4.65
N VAL A 76 10.63 9.79 -4.54
CA VAL A 76 9.55 9.23 -3.71
C VAL A 76 10.16 8.16 -2.80
N SER A 77 9.89 8.25 -1.51
CA SER A 77 10.36 7.29 -0.50
C SER A 77 9.27 6.99 0.54
N SER A 78 9.49 5.97 1.37
CA SER A 78 8.69 5.70 2.57
C SER A 78 9.49 5.95 3.85
N ASP A 79 8.80 6.06 4.98
CA ASP A 79 9.37 6.07 6.33
C ASP A 79 9.92 4.70 6.80
N GLY A 80 9.79 3.65 5.97
CA GLY A 80 10.26 2.30 6.26
C GLY A 80 9.16 1.27 6.52
N HIS A 81 7.89 1.68 6.62
CA HIS A 81 6.76 0.82 6.97
C HIS A 81 5.82 0.48 5.81
N GLY A 82 6.35 0.62 4.58
CA GLY A 82 5.65 0.29 3.35
C GLY A 82 6.55 0.52 2.13
N SER A 83 5.98 0.31 0.94
CA SER A 83 6.63 0.56 -0.34
C SER A 83 5.95 1.69 -1.10
N VAL A 84 6.69 2.31 -2.03
CA VAL A 84 6.21 3.44 -2.84
C VAL A 84 6.60 3.26 -4.31
N SER A 85 5.89 3.95 -5.22
CA SER A 85 6.18 3.93 -6.65
C SER A 85 5.95 5.29 -7.33
N SER A 86 6.36 5.37 -8.62
CA SER A 86 6.12 6.49 -9.55
C SER A 86 6.96 7.77 -9.35
N GLY A 87 8.13 7.67 -8.70
CA GLY A 87 9.16 8.70 -8.81
C GLY A 87 9.83 8.74 -10.19
N GLY A 88 10.68 9.74 -10.43
CA GLY A 88 11.48 9.85 -11.65
C GLY A 88 11.52 11.25 -12.24
N VAL A 89 11.83 11.34 -13.53
CA VAL A 89 11.89 12.62 -14.25
C VAL A 89 10.53 12.92 -14.89
N ILE A 90 9.82 13.91 -14.35
CA ILE A 90 8.42 14.21 -14.73
C ILE A 90 8.34 15.57 -15.42
N PRO A 91 7.62 15.70 -16.55
CA PRO A 91 7.35 17.00 -17.16
C PRO A 91 6.58 17.94 -16.21
N ILE A 92 7.03 19.20 -16.10
CA ILE A 92 6.34 20.19 -15.29
C ILE A 92 4.93 20.47 -15.85
N ASN A 93 4.02 20.87 -14.97
CA ASN A 93 2.60 21.11 -15.26
C ASN A 93 1.85 19.90 -15.82
N THR A 94 2.42 18.70 -15.71
CA THR A 94 1.79 17.44 -16.11
C THR A 94 1.41 16.65 -14.86
N PRO A 95 0.17 16.13 -14.77
CA PRO A 95 -0.24 15.33 -13.64
C PRO A 95 0.48 13.99 -13.63
N PHE A 96 0.89 13.55 -12.44
CA PHE A 96 1.43 12.23 -12.18
C PHE A 96 0.88 11.70 -10.86
N THR A 97 0.85 10.38 -10.71
CA THR A 97 0.31 9.71 -9.52
C THR A 97 1.42 8.96 -8.80
N ILE A 98 1.61 9.26 -7.52
CA ILE A 98 2.43 8.46 -6.61
C ILE A 98 1.54 7.50 -5.83
N SER A 99 2.05 6.30 -5.57
CA SER A 99 1.31 5.26 -4.86
C SER A 99 2.13 4.73 -3.69
N ALA A 100 1.46 4.47 -2.59
CA ALA A 100 2.01 3.84 -1.39
C ALA A 100 1.28 2.51 -1.12
N THR A 101 2.02 1.49 -0.71
CA THR A 101 1.49 0.19 -0.29
C THR A 101 2.00 -0.13 1.11
N PRO A 102 1.12 -0.22 2.13
CA PRO A 102 1.53 -0.54 3.49
C PRO A 102 2.15 -1.93 3.61
N ALA A 103 3.11 -2.08 4.53
CA ALA A 103 3.58 -3.39 4.95
C ALA A 103 2.55 -4.10 5.85
N PRO A 104 2.62 -5.44 6.01
CA PRO A 104 1.76 -6.14 6.96
C PRO A 104 1.83 -5.54 8.37
N GLY A 105 0.66 -5.31 8.98
CA GLY A 105 0.54 -4.68 10.30
C GLY A 105 0.56 -3.14 10.28
N TYR A 106 0.62 -2.51 9.11
CA TYR A 106 0.58 -1.06 8.96
C TYR A 106 -0.56 -0.62 8.03
N GLU A 107 -0.95 0.64 8.17
CA GLU A 107 -1.83 1.34 7.25
C GLU A 107 -1.17 2.64 6.78
N PHE A 108 -1.55 3.09 5.57
CA PHE A 108 -1.08 4.36 5.05
C PHE A 108 -1.66 5.49 5.90
N ASP A 109 -0.81 6.44 6.30
CA ASP A 109 -1.22 7.59 7.10
C ASP A 109 -1.32 8.83 6.21
N TYR A 110 -0.19 9.32 5.69
CA TYR A 110 -0.17 10.50 4.81
C TYR A 110 1.08 10.63 3.95
N TRP A 111 0.98 11.48 2.94
CA TRP A 111 2.08 11.97 2.11
C TRP A 111 2.56 13.32 2.60
N THR A 112 3.87 13.52 2.54
CA THR A 112 4.47 14.86 2.56
C THR A 112 5.14 15.18 1.23
N LYS A 113 5.20 16.46 0.90
CA LYS A 113 6.03 17.04 -0.15
C LYS A 113 7.00 18.03 0.49
N ASP A 114 8.29 17.79 0.36
CA ASP A 114 9.35 18.62 0.93
C ASP A 114 9.11 18.95 2.42
N GLY A 115 8.64 17.95 3.18
CA GLY A 115 8.33 18.06 4.61
C GLY A 115 6.95 18.64 4.96
N THR A 116 6.15 19.05 3.97
CA THR A 116 4.79 19.59 4.19
C THR A 116 3.74 18.54 3.88
N TRP A 117 2.73 18.36 4.74
CA TRP A 117 1.60 17.46 4.49
C TRP A 117 0.84 17.84 3.21
N VAL A 118 0.49 16.85 2.38
CA VAL A 118 -0.22 17.11 1.09
C VAL A 118 -1.44 16.24 0.82
N SER A 119 -1.53 15.04 1.40
CA SER A 119 -2.62 14.09 1.11
C SER A 119 -2.63 12.93 2.11
N ASP A 120 -3.81 12.43 2.45
CA ASP A 120 -4.09 11.17 3.14
C ASP A 120 -4.55 10.05 2.19
N ASN A 121 -4.63 10.33 0.89
CA ASN A 121 -4.89 9.31 -0.12
C ASN A 121 -3.58 8.58 -0.51
N PRO A 122 -3.49 7.24 -0.37
CA PRO A 122 -2.30 6.47 -0.77
C PRO A 122 -2.00 6.54 -2.27
N ASN A 123 -3.00 6.81 -3.11
CA ASN A 123 -2.86 7.06 -4.55
C ASN A 123 -3.05 8.55 -4.83
N TYR A 124 -1.98 9.32 -4.63
CA TYR A 124 -2.03 10.77 -4.70
C TYR A 124 -1.63 11.27 -6.10
N THR A 125 -2.56 11.95 -6.77
CA THR A 125 -2.30 12.60 -8.08
C THR A 125 -2.00 14.07 -7.88
N THR A 126 -0.87 14.54 -8.41
CA THR A 126 -0.39 15.91 -8.24
C THR A 126 0.40 16.42 -9.44
N THR A 127 0.80 17.69 -9.40
CA THR A 127 1.63 18.35 -10.41
C THR A 127 2.82 19.06 -9.76
N VAL A 128 3.91 19.17 -10.53
CA VAL A 128 5.07 20.00 -10.19
C VAL A 128 5.14 21.17 -11.16
N THR A 129 5.34 22.39 -10.64
CA THR A 129 5.23 23.63 -11.44
C THR A 129 6.58 24.28 -11.73
N THR A 130 7.62 23.90 -10.98
CA THR A 130 9.00 24.34 -11.20
C THR A 130 9.86 23.15 -11.59
N ASN A 131 11.04 23.43 -12.16
CA ASN A 131 12.03 22.42 -12.50
C ASN A 131 12.85 21.93 -11.30
N ASP A 132 12.64 22.53 -10.12
CA ASP A 132 13.37 22.17 -8.90
C ASP A 132 13.06 20.73 -8.51
N PRO A 133 14.04 19.99 -7.97
CA PRO A 133 13.80 18.66 -7.46
C PRO A 133 12.82 18.72 -6.29
N VAL A 134 11.90 17.77 -6.23
CA VAL A 134 10.91 17.64 -5.13
C VAL A 134 10.99 16.25 -4.53
N THR A 135 10.74 16.15 -3.24
CA THR A 135 10.72 14.89 -2.50
C THR A 135 9.35 14.63 -1.91
N PHE A 136 8.80 13.43 -2.17
CA PHE A 136 7.62 12.91 -1.51
C PHE A 136 8.00 11.79 -0.55
N ILE A 137 7.43 11.82 0.66
CA ILE A 137 7.62 10.76 1.67
C ILE A 137 6.24 10.24 2.09
N ALA A 138 6.02 8.93 1.97
CA ALA A 138 4.87 8.23 2.53
C ALA A 138 5.16 7.88 4.00
N TYR A 139 4.21 8.22 4.86
CA TYR A 139 4.19 7.84 6.26
C TYR A 139 3.11 6.81 6.50
N PHE A 140 3.40 5.87 7.39
CA PHE A 140 2.51 4.79 7.78
C PHE A 140 2.41 4.72 9.29
N LYS A 141 1.29 4.19 9.79
CA LYS A 141 1.04 3.93 11.20
C LYS A 141 0.68 2.47 11.42
N GLU A 142 0.90 1.97 12.64
CA GLU A 142 0.51 0.62 13.01
C GLU A 142 -1.01 0.44 12.84
N SER A 143 -1.39 -0.63 12.15
CA SER A 143 -2.79 -1.03 12.03
C SER A 143 -3.17 -1.82 13.27
N ILE A 144 -3.92 -1.20 14.17
CA ILE A 144 -4.41 -1.88 15.38
C ILE A 144 -5.52 -2.86 14.97
N THR A 145 -5.29 -4.15 15.19
CA THR A 145 -6.30 -5.20 15.02
C THR A 145 -6.85 -5.64 16.36
N THR A 146 -8.12 -6.00 16.35
CA THR A 146 -8.89 -6.48 17.48
C THR A 146 -9.38 -7.88 17.16
N THR A 147 -9.35 -8.78 18.14
CA THR A 147 -9.81 -10.15 17.91
C THR A 147 -11.32 -10.23 18.11
N PHE A 148 -12.00 -10.74 17.08
CA PHE A 148 -13.42 -11.04 17.08
C PHE A 148 -13.58 -12.57 17.06
N ASN A 149 -13.91 -13.15 18.21
CA ASN A 149 -14.11 -14.59 18.35
C ASN A 149 -15.57 -14.93 18.12
N VAL A 150 -15.82 -15.83 17.17
CA VAL A 150 -17.15 -16.40 16.93
C VAL A 150 -17.09 -17.88 17.27
N SER A 151 -17.78 -18.25 18.34
CA SER A 151 -17.97 -19.65 18.73
C SER A 151 -19.29 -20.14 18.16
N TYR A 152 -19.20 -21.06 17.20
CA TYR A 152 -20.37 -21.67 16.58
C TYR A 152 -20.53 -23.12 17.08
N MET A 153 -21.53 -23.33 17.94
CA MET A 153 -21.85 -24.63 18.55
C MET A 153 -23.14 -25.17 17.96
N VAL A 154 -23.04 -25.95 16.89
CA VAL A 154 -24.19 -26.62 16.28
C VAL A 154 -23.99 -28.12 16.37
N ASP A 155 -24.98 -28.82 16.89
CA ASP A 155 -25.02 -30.28 16.79
C ASP A 155 -25.25 -30.66 15.33
N MET A 156 -24.17 -31.01 14.62
CA MET A 156 -24.19 -31.28 13.18
C MET A 156 -25.01 -32.51 12.77
N GLN A 157 -25.58 -33.29 13.71
CA GLN A 157 -26.42 -34.46 13.33
C GLN A 157 -27.75 -34.09 12.65
N GLY A 158 -28.11 -32.79 12.55
CA GLY A 158 -29.40 -32.37 12.01
C GLY A 158 -29.44 -31.05 11.23
N PHE A 159 -28.32 -30.36 11.06
CA PHE A 159 -28.31 -29.00 10.54
C PHE A 159 -27.34 -28.78 9.38
N GLU A 160 -27.75 -27.93 8.46
CA GLU A 160 -26.94 -27.32 7.41
C GLU A 160 -26.82 -25.82 7.74
N SER A 161 -25.60 -25.30 7.93
CA SER A 161 -25.38 -23.88 8.24
C SER A 161 -24.66 -23.15 7.11
N GLN A 162 -25.15 -21.97 6.75
CA GLN A 162 -24.52 -21.04 5.79
C GLN A 162 -24.31 -19.67 6.44
N SER A 163 -23.53 -19.63 7.51
CA SER A 163 -23.28 -18.41 8.27
C SER A 163 -22.01 -17.70 7.77
N THR A 164 -21.99 -16.37 7.81
CA THR A 164 -20.85 -15.55 7.39
C THR A 164 -20.54 -14.48 8.44
N ILE A 165 -19.27 -14.07 8.50
CA ILE A 165 -18.86 -12.81 9.11
C ILE A 165 -18.47 -11.86 7.98
N GLU A 166 -19.07 -10.69 8.01
CA GLU A 166 -18.79 -9.59 7.10
C GLU A 166 -18.24 -8.44 7.94
N TYR A 167 -17.19 -7.76 7.49
CA TYR A 167 -16.76 -6.54 8.16
C TYR A 167 -16.28 -5.49 7.17
N THR A 168 -16.58 -4.23 7.48
CA THR A 168 -16.10 -3.07 6.74
C THR A 168 -15.09 -2.34 7.62
N ASP A 169 -13.87 -2.23 7.14
CA ASP A 169 -12.82 -1.54 7.87
C ASP A 169 -13.00 -0.01 7.87
N PRO A 170 -12.27 0.74 8.73
CA PRO A 170 -12.38 2.20 8.77
C PRO A 170 -12.03 2.91 7.44
N SER A 171 -11.32 2.23 6.53
CA SER A 171 -11.02 2.75 5.19
C SER A 171 -12.15 2.50 4.19
N GLY A 172 -13.20 1.78 4.58
CA GLY A 172 -14.35 1.42 3.75
C GLY A 172 -14.18 0.11 2.97
N GLN A 173 -13.11 -0.64 3.21
CA GLN A 173 -12.88 -1.93 2.56
C GLN A 173 -13.72 -3.03 3.21
N GLY A 174 -14.50 -3.75 2.40
CA GLY A 174 -15.33 -4.87 2.84
C GLY A 174 -14.60 -6.21 2.80
N HIS A 175 -14.89 -7.06 3.77
CA HIS A 175 -14.38 -8.42 3.93
C HIS A 175 -15.53 -9.37 4.23
N VAL A 176 -15.49 -10.60 3.72
CA VAL A 176 -16.50 -11.65 3.94
C VAL A 176 -15.81 -12.99 4.12
N GLU A 177 -16.14 -13.68 5.22
CA GLU A 177 -15.63 -15.02 5.51
C GLU A 177 -16.78 -15.96 5.91
N THR A 178 -16.74 -17.21 5.44
CA THR A 178 -17.72 -18.23 5.83
C THR A 178 -17.35 -18.82 7.19
N LEU A 179 -18.32 -18.87 8.10
CA LEU A 179 -18.17 -19.51 9.39
C LEU A 179 -18.26 -21.03 9.19
N THR A 180 -17.23 -21.76 9.62
CA THR A 180 -17.31 -23.23 9.67
C THR A 180 -17.65 -23.68 11.09
N PRO A 181 -18.39 -24.79 11.26
CA PRO A 181 -18.83 -25.27 12.57
C PRO A 181 -17.64 -25.79 13.39
N ILE A 182 -16.97 -24.85 14.09
CA ILE A 182 -15.98 -24.92 15.18
C ILE A 182 -15.73 -23.45 15.61
N THR A 183 -15.17 -23.20 16.80
CA THR A 183 -14.69 -21.87 17.22
C THR A 183 -13.68 -21.27 16.24
N HIS A 184 -13.94 -20.05 15.73
CA HIS A 184 -13.02 -19.29 14.89
C HIS A 184 -12.69 -17.92 15.51
N SER A 185 -11.44 -17.52 15.40
CA SER A 185 -10.95 -16.20 15.78
C SER A 185 -10.61 -15.40 14.52
N TYR A 186 -11.23 -14.24 14.37
CA TYR A 186 -11.00 -13.34 13.24
C TYR A 186 -10.25 -12.09 13.72
N ASN A 187 -9.19 -11.70 13.03
CA ASN A 187 -8.50 -10.43 13.28
C ASN A 187 -9.18 -9.35 12.46
N VAL A 188 -9.88 -8.44 13.15
CA VAL A 188 -10.65 -7.35 12.55
C VAL A 188 -9.95 -6.04 12.87
N LYS A 189 -9.81 -5.11 11.93
CA LYS A 189 -9.23 -3.79 12.24
C LYS A 189 -10.08 -3.07 13.30
N GLN A 190 -9.44 -2.44 14.28
CA GLN A 190 -10.16 -1.68 15.29
C GLN A 190 -10.98 -0.56 14.63
N GLY A 191 -12.22 -0.38 15.09
CA GLY A 191 -13.18 0.57 14.52
C GLY A 191 -13.97 0.04 13.32
N SER A 192 -13.75 -1.21 12.89
CA SER A 192 -14.56 -1.82 11.83
C SER A 192 -16.01 -1.99 12.26
N ASN A 193 -16.92 -1.96 11.30
CA ASN A 193 -18.30 -2.41 11.47
C ASN A 193 -18.40 -3.86 11.04
N VAL A 194 -18.93 -4.74 11.89
CA VAL A 194 -19.04 -6.19 11.68
C VAL A 194 -20.51 -6.57 11.59
N ARG A 195 -20.86 -7.40 10.62
CA ARG A 195 -22.14 -8.09 10.51
C ARG A 195 -21.90 -9.60 10.60
N ILE A 196 -22.65 -10.27 11.45
CA ILE A 196 -22.70 -11.74 11.49
C ILE A 196 -24.02 -12.16 10.91
N SER A 197 -24.00 -12.86 9.79
CA SER A 197 -25.19 -13.42 9.15
C SER A 197 -25.29 -14.89 9.52
N ILE A 198 -26.47 -15.32 9.96
CA ILE A 198 -26.74 -16.70 10.34
C ILE A 198 -27.83 -17.24 9.43
N GLN A 199 -27.55 -18.40 8.84
CA GLN A 199 -28.56 -19.21 8.20
C GLN A 199 -28.42 -20.65 8.68
N LEU A 200 -29.49 -21.15 9.28
CA LEU A 200 -29.59 -22.51 9.81
C LEU A 200 -30.76 -23.22 9.13
N ASN A 201 -30.48 -24.34 8.47
CA ASN A 201 -31.48 -25.22 7.89
C ASN A 201 -31.50 -26.51 8.71
N SER A 202 -32.66 -26.85 9.28
CA SER A 202 -32.88 -28.13 9.94
C SER A 202 -33.39 -29.16 8.94
N TYR A 203 -32.83 -30.37 8.96
CA TYR A 203 -33.40 -31.50 8.22
C TYR A 203 -34.64 -32.09 8.91
N TYR A 204 -34.89 -31.71 10.17
CA TYR A 204 -36.05 -32.11 10.95
C TYR A 204 -37.15 -31.05 10.88
N SER A 205 -38.41 -31.48 10.92
CA SER A 205 -39.60 -30.62 10.86
C SER A 205 -39.99 -30.00 12.21
N ASP A 206 -39.08 -30.01 13.19
CA ASP A 206 -39.34 -29.59 14.58
C ASP A 206 -38.78 -28.18 14.87
N ILE A 207 -39.01 -27.68 16.09
CA ILE A 207 -38.52 -26.39 16.58
C ILE A 207 -36.99 -26.35 16.52
N ILE A 208 -36.44 -25.29 15.93
CA ILE A 208 -35.02 -24.97 16.04
C ILE A 208 -34.83 -24.12 17.28
N TYR A 209 -34.01 -24.59 18.23
CA TYR A 209 -33.57 -23.78 19.36
C TYR A 209 -32.27 -23.10 18.98
N CYS A 210 -32.26 -21.76 18.98
CA CYS A 210 -31.09 -20.98 18.57
C CYS A 210 -30.91 -19.80 19.52
N MET A 211 -29.76 -19.77 20.17
CA MET A 211 -29.41 -18.77 21.16
C MET A 211 -28.13 -18.06 20.76
N TYR A 212 -28.12 -16.77 21.05
CA TYR A 212 -27.02 -15.86 20.75
C TYR A 212 -26.55 -15.17 22.02
N MET A 213 -25.24 -15.14 22.26
CA MET A 213 -24.62 -14.32 23.29
C MET A 213 -23.73 -13.26 22.62
N ALA A 214 -24.07 -12.01 22.86
CA ALA A 214 -23.33 -10.85 22.39
C ALA A 214 -22.05 -10.61 23.24
N PRO A 215 -21.10 -9.78 22.76
CA PRO A 215 -19.90 -9.43 23.52
C PRO A 215 -20.18 -8.74 24.87
N ASP A 216 -21.33 -8.08 25.03
CA ASP A 216 -21.75 -7.47 26.29
C ASP A 216 -22.40 -8.46 27.27
N GLY A 217 -22.47 -9.75 26.89
CA GLY A 217 -23.12 -10.81 27.65
C GLY A 217 -24.63 -10.86 27.50
N SER A 218 -25.24 -9.98 26.70
CA SER A 218 -26.68 -10.05 26.43
C SER A 218 -27.01 -11.30 25.62
N ILE A 219 -28.12 -11.94 26.00
CA ILE A 219 -28.60 -13.15 25.37
C ILE A 219 -29.84 -12.83 24.55
N ARG A 220 -29.88 -13.32 23.31
CA ARG A 220 -31.04 -13.25 22.42
C ARG A 220 -31.50 -14.65 22.04
N ASP A 221 -32.78 -14.93 22.26
CA ASP A 221 -33.45 -16.14 21.82
C ASP A 221 -34.03 -15.91 20.41
N MET A 222 -33.61 -16.73 19.46
CA MET A 222 -34.08 -16.74 18.07
C MET A 222 -34.82 -18.04 17.73
N SER A 223 -35.14 -18.86 18.73
CA SER A 223 -35.77 -20.16 18.54
C SER A 223 -37.12 -20.02 17.86
N ALA A 224 -37.39 -20.88 16.88
CA ALA A 224 -38.60 -20.78 16.07
C ALA A 224 -39.11 -22.16 15.64
N ASN A 225 -40.43 -22.29 15.53
CA ASN A 225 -41.09 -23.48 14.99
C ASN A 225 -41.08 -23.42 13.45
N THR A 226 -39.92 -23.71 12.87
CA THR A 226 -39.60 -23.59 11.44
C THR A 226 -38.47 -24.54 11.12
N SER A 227 -38.35 -24.96 9.86
CA SER A 227 -37.18 -25.71 9.38
C SER A 227 -36.00 -24.81 8.99
N MET A 228 -36.15 -23.49 9.07
CA MET A 228 -35.13 -22.53 8.67
C MET A 228 -35.15 -21.25 9.51
N ILE A 229 -33.98 -20.84 10.01
CA ILE A 229 -33.74 -19.54 10.65
C ILE A 229 -32.77 -18.73 9.79
N VAL A 230 -33.11 -17.46 9.56
CA VAL A 230 -32.21 -16.45 9.00
C VAL A 230 -32.26 -15.23 9.91
N ASP A 231 -31.10 -14.81 10.41
CA ASP A 231 -30.97 -13.58 11.22
C ASP A 231 -29.57 -12.98 11.02
N TYR A 232 -29.38 -11.75 11.49
CA TYR A 232 -28.08 -11.09 11.49
C TYR A 232 -27.87 -10.22 12.73
N PHE A 233 -26.61 -9.92 13.00
CA PHE A 233 -26.16 -9.08 14.10
C PHE A 233 -25.16 -8.06 13.62
N ASP A 234 -25.40 -6.80 13.93
CA ASP A 234 -24.51 -5.70 13.57
C ASP A 234 -23.76 -5.18 14.81
N TYR A 235 -22.46 -4.97 14.64
CA TYR A 235 -21.55 -4.40 15.61
C TYR A 235 -20.83 -3.21 14.98
N GLU A 236 -21.02 -2.03 15.54
CA GLU A 236 -20.35 -0.83 15.04
C GLU A 236 -19.10 -0.53 15.84
N ASN A 237 -18.07 -0.01 15.17
CA ASN A 237 -16.84 0.50 15.80
C ASN A 237 -16.17 -0.50 16.76
N VAL A 238 -16.02 -1.74 16.32
CA VAL A 238 -15.53 -2.84 17.15
C VAL A 238 -14.14 -2.55 17.71
N SER A 239 -13.96 -2.79 19.02
CA SER A 239 -12.68 -2.62 19.71
C SER A 239 -12.52 -3.59 20.87
N GLY A 240 -11.29 -3.84 21.30
CA GLY A 240 -10.99 -4.82 22.36
C GLY A 240 -11.32 -6.26 21.97
N GLU A 241 -11.41 -7.13 22.97
CA GLU A 241 -11.82 -8.52 22.75
C GLU A 241 -13.34 -8.60 22.58
N ASN A 242 -13.78 -9.16 21.45
CA ASN A 242 -15.20 -9.33 21.17
C ASN A 242 -15.49 -10.83 21.06
N ASN A 243 -16.34 -11.35 21.93
CA ASN A 243 -16.67 -12.76 21.97
C ASN A 243 -18.16 -12.91 21.67
N VAL A 244 -18.47 -13.67 20.62
CA VAL A 244 -19.82 -14.01 20.22
C VAL A 244 -19.99 -15.51 20.31
N ILE A 245 -21.10 -15.95 20.90
CA ILE A 245 -21.46 -17.37 20.97
C ILE A 245 -22.80 -17.56 20.29
N ILE A 246 -22.82 -18.47 19.32
CA ILE A 246 -24.05 -18.94 18.68
C ILE A 246 -24.16 -20.43 18.98
N ARG A 247 -25.26 -20.84 19.62
CA ARG A 247 -25.59 -22.25 19.84
C ARG A 247 -26.92 -22.56 19.17
N ALA A 248 -26.98 -23.66 18.43
CA ALA A 248 -28.24 -24.14 17.86
C ALA A 248 -28.36 -25.67 17.98
N GLU A 249 -29.52 -26.11 18.44
CA GLU A 249 -29.82 -27.51 18.76
C GLU A 249 -31.28 -27.86 18.44
N THR A 250 -31.58 -29.16 18.41
CA THR A 250 -32.94 -29.70 18.17
C THR A 250 -33.75 -29.89 19.45
N PHE A 251 -33.15 -29.66 20.62
CA PHE A 251 -33.81 -29.72 21.93
C PHE A 251 -33.69 -28.39 22.67
N ASP A 252 -34.60 -28.14 23.62
CA ASP A 252 -34.60 -26.89 24.39
C ASP A 252 -33.41 -26.88 25.37
N PHE A 253 -32.49 -25.93 25.17
CA PHE A 253 -31.32 -25.71 26.02
C PHE A 253 -31.31 -24.29 26.63
N ARG A 254 -32.42 -23.55 26.57
CA ARG A 254 -32.45 -22.13 27.01
C ARG A 254 -31.98 -21.91 28.44
N GLU A 255 -32.22 -22.87 29.33
CA GLU A 255 -31.76 -22.80 30.72
C GLU A 255 -30.26 -23.06 30.86
N GLU A 256 -29.67 -23.87 29.97
CA GLU A 256 -28.23 -24.18 29.98
C GLU A 256 -27.37 -23.05 29.38
N PHE A 257 -27.99 -22.14 28.61
CA PHE A 257 -27.30 -21.07 27.92
C PHE A 257 -27.18 -19.78 28.75
N GLN A 258 -27.97 -19.65 29.82
CA GLN A 258 -27.99 -18.50 30.74
C GLN A 258 -26.83 -18.54 31.74
#